data_AF-A0A239N444-F1
#
_entry.id   AF-A0A239N444-F1
#
_cell.length_a   1.000
_cell.length_b   1.000
_cell.length_c   1.000
_cell.angle_alpha   90.00
_cell.angle_beta   90.00
_cell.angle_gamma   90.00
#
_symmetry.space_group_name_H-M   'P 1'
#
loop_
_entity.id
_entity.type
_entity.pdbx_description
1 polymer ?
#
loop_
_entity_poly.entity_id
_entity_poly.type
_entity_poly.pdbx_seq_one_letter_code
_entity_poly.pdbx_strand_id
1 'polypeptide(L)'
;MNRAGPPPGGGLRARLVERTADLQRLKAEYDNYRKRVHRDRLAVREAAVANVLHGLLPVLDAVDSAREQGEVTGGFRAVVEVLEARLAELGLRSFGEPGEPFDPARHEAVGTSCGSGADRLVCGAVVRSGYRVGAHLLRPAEVVVGGPAGPPAGVHPGGMETTHKVDVAPLGSDHRYRRVHIRGAGWEQLEREEFELRVRRAFPGIDVSDPDQVHWADHPGEWPRWQPGEA
;
A
#
# COMPACT_ATOMS: atom_id res chain seq x y z
N MET A 1 18.62 -35.88 75.80
CA MET A 1 18.71 -35.41 74.40
C MET A 1 18.06 -34.04 74.28
N ASN A 2 18.85 -32.97 74.16
CA ASN A 2 18.34 -31.61 73.96
C ASN A 2 18.34 -31.28 72.46
N ARG A 3 17.16 -31.17 71.84
CA ARG A 3 17.04 -30.59 70.49
C ARG A 3 17.08 -29.07 70.64
N ALA A 4 18.21 -28.46 70.28
CA ALA A 4 18.31 -27.02 70.13
C ALA A 4 17.30 -26.55 69.06
N GLY A 5 16.35 -25.70 69.46
CA GLY A 5 15.46 -25.02 68.52
C GLY A 5 16.24 -24.16 67.53
N PRO A 6 15.74 -23.95 66.30
CA PRO A 6 16.46 -23.19 65.28
C PRO A 6 16.77 -21.77 65.81
N PRO A 7 17.96 -21.22 65.50
CA PRO A 7 18.39 -19.95 66.07
C PRO A 7 17.43 -18.81 65.67
N PRO A 8 17.08 -17.91 66.60
CA PRO A 8 16.04 -16.88 66.40
C PRO A 8 16.34 -15.89 65.26
N GLY A 9 17.58 -15.84 64.75
CA GLY A 9 17.99 -14.97 63.64
C GLY A 9 17.59 -15.47 62.24
N GLY A 10 17.28 -16.76 62.05
CA GLY A 10 16.99 -17.32 60.73
C GLY A 10 15.70 -16.77 60.10
N GLY A 11 14.62 -16.68 60.89
CA GLY A 11 13.34 -16.14 60.44
C GLY A 11 13.38 -14.63 60.16
N LEU A 12 14.19 -13.89 60.91
CA LEU A 12 14.39 -12.45 60.68
C LEU A 12 15.15 -12.19 59.37
N ARG A 13 16.20 -12.97 59.08
CA ARG A 13 16.94 -12.86 57.82
C ARG A 13 16.07 -13.22 56.61
N ALA A 14 15.26 -14.26 56.71
CA ALA A 14 14.32 -14.64 55.65
C ALA A 14 13.32 -13.51 55.34
N ARG A 15 12.71 -12.91 56.38
CA ARG A 15 11.81 -11.75 56.22
C ARG A 15 12.52 -10.53 55.63
N LEU A 16 13.77 -10.28 56.01
CA LEU A 16 14.56 -9.18 55.42
C LEU A 16 14.82 -9.41 53.93
N VAL A 17 15.17 -10.63 53.53
CA VAL A 17 15.39 -10.99 52.12
C VAL A 17 14.09 -10.86 51.32
N GLU A 18 12.99 -11.40 51.84
CA GLU A 18 11.66 -11.29 51.23
C GLU A 18 11.25 -9.83 51.03
N ARG A 19 11.34 -9.00 52.08
CA ARG A 19 11.02 -7.57 51.98
C ARG A 19 11.97 -6.80 51.06
N THR A 20 13.25 -7.16 51.02
CA THR A 20 14.19 -6.55 50.08
C THR A 20 13.85 -6.90 48.63
N ALA A 21 13.47 -8.15 48.38
CA ALA A 21 13.01 -8.59 47.06
C ALA A 21 11.71 -7.89 46.64
N ASP A 22 10.74 -7.76 47.56
CA ASP A 22 9.50 -7.02 47.34
C ASP A 22 9.79 -5.55 46.96
N LEU A 23 10.68 -4.89 47.71
CA LEU A 23 11.07 -3.51 47.43
C LEU A 23 11.78 -3.36 46.09
N GLN A 24 12.65 -4.30 45.72
CA GLN A 24 13.32 -4.30 44.42
C GLN A 24 12.31 -4.49 43.27
N ARG A 25 11.33 -5.39 43.44
CA ARG A 25 10.26 -5.59 42.46
C ARG A 25 9.40 -4.33 42.33
N LEU A 26 8.95 -3.75 43.43
CA LEU A 26 8.15 -2.52 43.42
C LEU A 26 8.91 -1.36 42.78
N LYS A 27 10.21 -1.23 43.07
CA LYS A 27 11.07 -0.23 42.42
C LYS A 27 11.14 -0.45 40.91
N ALA A 28 11.31 -1.69 40.45
CA ALA A 28 11.33 -2.02 39.02
C ALA A 28 9.98 -1.72 38.34
N GLU A 29 8.87 -2.07 38.98
CA GLU A 29 7.53 -1.75 38.50
C GLU A 29 7.30 -0.24 38.40
N TYR A 30 7.73 0.52 39.40
CA TYR A 30 7.65 1.98 39.39
C TYR A 30 8.51 2.60 38.29
N ASP A 31 9.75 2.14 38.11
CA ASP A 31 10.63 2.60 37.04
C ASP A 31 10.02 2.33 35.65
N ASN A 32 9.41 1.16 35.46
CA ASN A 32 8.70 0.80 34.22
C ASN A 32 7.43 1.65 34.02
N TYR A 33 6.64 1.86 35.07
CA TYR A 33 5.46 2.73 35.04
C TYR A 33 5.84 4.16 34.65
N ARG A 34 6.87 4.74 35.28
CA ARG A 34 7.33 6.10 34.99
C ARG A 34 7.79 6.25 33.53
N LYS A 35 8.55 5.28 33.01
CA LYS A 35 8.96 5.25 31.60
C LYS A 35 7.75 5.19 30.66
N ARG A 36 6.74 4.37 31.00
CA ARG A 36 5.50 4.25 30.23
C ARG A 36 4.71 5.55 30.22
N VAL A 37 4.44 6.14 31.39
CA VAL A 37 3.71 7.42 31.51
C VAL A 37 4.41 8.54 30.74
N HIS A 38 5.75 8.59 30.76
CA HIS A 38 6.47 9.59 29.99
C HIS A 38 6.27 9.41 28.48
N ARG A 39 6.37 8.18 27.97
CA ARG A 39 6.08 7.87 26.55
C ARG A 39 4.63 8.21 26.19
N ASP A 40 3.68 7.84 27.02
CA ASP A 40 2.26 8.08 26.76
C ASP A 40 1.95 9.58 26.71
N ARG A 41 2.56 10.38 27.59
CA ARG A 41 2.43 11.84 27.55
C ARG A 41 2.97 12.45 26.25
N LEU A 42 4.10 11.95 25.75
CA LEU A 42 4.65 12.41 24.47
C LEU A 42 3.73 12.01 23.31
N ALA A 43 3.24 10.76 23.30
CA ALA A 43 2.30 10.27 22.30
C ALA A 43 1.00 11.07 22.26
N VAL A 44 0.44 11.43 23.43
CA VAL A 44 -0.75 12.29 23.51
C VAL A 44 -0.48 13.68 22.93
N ARG A 45 0.69 14.26 23.21
CA ARG A 45 1.08 15.56 22.63
C ARG A 45 1.21 15.48 21.11
N GLU A 46 1.85 14.45 20.59
CA GLU A 46 2.01 14.23 19.15
C GLU A 46 0.66 14.00 18.46
N ALA A 47 -0.21 13.19 19.05
CA ALA A 47 -1.57 12.97 18.55
C ALA A 47 -2.40 14.26 18.56
N ALA A 48 -2.28 15.10 19.59
CA ALA A 48 -2.97 16.38 19.66
C ALA A 48 -2.51 17.33 18.53
N VAL A 49 -1.20 17.42 18.28
CA VAL A 49 -0.65 18.20 17.16
C VAL A 49 -1.14 17.62 15.82
N ALA A 50 -1.10 16.30 15.65
CA ALA A 50 -1.58 15.62 14.45
C ALA A 50 -3.05 15.93 14.14
N ASN A 51 -3.93 15.91 15.15
CA ASN A 51 -5.34 16.23 14.98
C ASN A 51 -5.58 17.66 14.50
N VAL A 52 -4.84 18.63 15.05
CA VAL A 52 -4.93 20.03 14.60
C VAL A 52 -4.43 20.18 13.17
N LEU A 53 -3.27 19.58 12.85
CA LEU A 53 -2.71 19.62 11.50
C LEU A 53 -3.62 18.93 10.47
N HIS A 54 -4.27 17.83 10.84
CA HIS A 54 -5.25 17.15 9.99
C HIS A 54 -6.41 18.08 9.63
N GLY A 55 -6.92 18.85 10.60
CA GLY A 55 -7.97 19.85 10.36
C GLY A 55 -7.54 21.03 9.48
N LEU A 56 -6.23 21.29 9.36
CA LEU A 56 -5.67 22.35 8.51
C LEU A 56 -5.37 21.89 7.07
N LEU A 57 -5.45 20.60 6.77
CA LEU A 57 -5.18 20.09 5.42
C LEU A 57 -6.03 20.76 4.31
N PRO A 58 -7.34 21.02 4.50
CA PRO A 58 -8.14 21.71 3.48
C PRO A 58 -7.63 23.14 3.17
N VAL A 59 -6.98 23.80 4.13
CA VAL A 59 -6.37 25.12 3.91
C VAL A 59 -5.14 25.00 3.03
N LEU A 60 -4.32 23.97 3.25
CA LEU A 60 -3.16 23.67 2.39
C LEU A 60 -3.62 23.30 0.97
N ASP A 61 -4.67 22.51 0.84
CA ASP A 61 -5.23 22.16 -0.47
C ASP A 61 -5.73 23.41 -1.22
N ALA A 62 -6.36 24.35 -0.52
CA ALA A 62 -6.78 25.62 -1.10
C ALA A 62 -5.59 26.49 -1.54
N VAL A 63 -4.51 26.49 -0.76
CA VAL A 63 -3.25 27.16 -1.13
C VAL A 63 -2.64 26.53 -2.37
N ASP A 64 -2.55 25.20 -2.43
CA ASP A 64 -2.01 24.47 -3.57
C ASP A 64 -2.85 24.72 -4.84
N SER A 65 -4.19 24.70 -4.73
CA SER A 65 -5.08 25.05 -5.85
C SER A 65 -4.88 26.50 -6.32
N ALA A 66 -4.73 27.44 -5.38
CA ALA A 66 -4.43 28.83 -5.73
C ALA A 66 -3.05 28.99 -6.40
N ARG A 67 -2.06 28.16 -6.04
CA ARG A 67 -0.75 28.14 -6.70
C ARG A 67 -0.87 27.67 -8.14
N GLU A 68 -1.61 26.59 -8.38
CA GLU A 68 -1.86 26.07 -9.74
C GLU A 68 -2.55 27.09 -10.65
N GLN A 69 -3.42 27.92 -10.07
CA GLN A 69 -4.11 29.01 -10.77
C GLN A 69 -3.26 30.28 -10.90
N GLY A 70 -2.06 30.32 -10.31
CA GLY A 70 -1.16 31.48 -10.35
C GLY A 70 -1.61 32.65 -9.45
N GLU A 71 -2.52 32.41 -8.50
CA GLU A 71 -3.09 33.43 -7.63
C GLU A 71 -2.22 33.72 -6.39
N VAL A 72 -1.29 32.81 -6.04
CA VAL A 72 -0.34 33.00 -4.94
C VAL A 72 0.75 34.01 -5.32
N THR A 73 0.41 35.29 -5.20
CA THR A 73 1.27 36.41 -5.57
C THR A 73 1.30 37.47 -4.46
N GLY A 74 2.28 38.37 -4.53
CA GLY A 74 2.38 39.54 -3.65
C GLY A 74 2.27 39.20 -2.15
N GLY A 75 1.33 39.86 -1.45
CA GLY A 75 1.10 39.67 -0.02
C GLY A 75 0.56 38.29 0.35
N PHE A 76 -0.18 37.64 -0.55
CA PHE A 76 -0.69 36.29 -0.28
C PHE A 76 0.43 35.26 -0.22
N ARG A 77 1.40 35.37 -1.14
CA ARG A 77 2.62 34.53 -1.11
C ARG A 77 3.36 34.64 0.22
N ALA A 78 3.53 35.85 0.76
CA ALA A 78 4.19 36.03 2.06
C ALA A 78 3.45 35.35 3.22
N VAL A 79 2.12 35.37 3.20
CA VAL A 79 1.30 34.66 4.21
C VAL A 79 1.46 33.14 4.08
N VAL A 80 1.44 32.62 2.85
CA VAL A 80 1.64 31.18 2.57
C VAL A 80 3.02 30.72 3.05
N GLU A 81 4.08 31.46 2.73
CA GLU A 81 5.45 31.13 3.17
C GLU A 81 5.56 31.10 4.71
N VAL A 82 4.95 32.06 5.41
CA VAL A 82 4.91 32.06 6.87
C VAL A 82 4.11 30.88 7.41
N LEU A 83 2.96 30.57 6.82
CA LEU A 83 2.14 29.42 7.21
C LEU A 83 2.93 28.11 7.08
N GLU A 84 3.53 27.86 5.92
CA GLU A 84 4.31 26.65 5.66
C GLU A 84 5.52 26.54 6.59
N ALA A 85 6.23 27.64 6.83
CA ALA A 85 7.35 27.66 7.79
C ALA A 85 6.89 27.26 9.21
N ARG A 86 5.77 27.79 9.68
CA ARG A 86 5.22 27.44 11.01
C ARG A 86 4.75 25.99 11.09
N LEU A 87 4.14 25.47 10.03
CA LEU A 87 3.74 24.07 9.98
C LEU A 87 4.95 23.13 9.94
N ALA A 88 6.01 23.51 9.21
CA ALA A 88 7.27 22.78 9.17
C ALA A 88 7.98 22.74 10.54
N GLU A 89 7.92 23.83 11.32
CA GLU A 89 8.40 23.89 12.71
C GLU A 89 7.63 22.94 13.63
N LEU A 90 6.32 22.76 13.41
CA LEU A 90 5.49 21.76 14.10
C LEU A 90 5.78 20.32 13.67
N GLY A 91 6.65 20.12 12.68
CA GLY A 91 7.08 18.82 12.19
C GLY A 91 6.25 18.27 11.02
N LEU A 92 5.38 19.08 10.42
CA LEU A 92 4.66 18.71 9.20
C LEU A 92 5.66 18.50 8.05
N ARG A 93 5.49 17.42 7.30
CA ARG A 93 6.27 17.10 6.10
C ARG A 93 5.32 16.65 5.00
N SER A 94 5.43 17.29 3.83
CA SER A 94 4.81 16.82 2.60
C SER A 94 5.62 15.69 1.96
N PHE A 95 4.96 14.86 1.16
CA PHE A 95 5.57 13.83 0.32
C PHE A 95 4.62 13.48 -0.83
N GLY A 96 5.07 12.63 -1.75
CA GLY A 96 4.35 12.31 -2.97
C GLY A 96 4.74 13.31 -4.05
N GLU A 97 6.01 13.27 -4.45
CA GLU A 97 6.54 14.02 -5.59
C GLU A 97 6.59 13.13 -6.84
N PRO A 98 6.43 13.69 -8.05
CA PRO A 98 6.65 12.94 -9.29
C PRO A 98 8.04 12.29 -9.31
N GLY A 99 8.08 10.99 -9.59
CA GLY A 99 9.29 10.18 -9.63
C GLY A 99 9.65 9.47 -8.31
N GLU A 100 8.93 9.72 -7.21
CA GLU A 100 9.14 8.96 -5.97
C GLU A 100 8.76 7.48 -6.13
N PRO A 101 9.44 6.53 -5.47
CA PRO A 101 9.01 5.14 -5.44
C PRO A 101 7.64 5.01 -4.78
N PHE A 102 6.73 4.29 -5.43
CA PHE A 102 5.41 4.05 -4.86
C PHE A 102 5.51 3.15 -3.62
N ASP A 103 4.92 3.62 -2.52
CA ASP A 103 4.83 2.91 -1.24
C ASP A 103 3.35 2.88 -0.80
N PRO A 104 2.68 1.72 -0.81
CA PRO A 104 1.28 1.59 -0.39
C PRO A 104 0.99 2.04 1.05
N ALA A 105 2.01 2.10 1.92
CA ALA A 105 1.83 2.57 3.30
C ALA A 105 1.67 4.09 3.40
N ARG A 106 2.02 4.83 2.35
CA ARG A 106 2.05 6.31 2.34
C ARG A 106 1.34 6.91 1.12
N HIS A 107 1.21 6.15 0.04
CA HIS A 107 0.63 6.59 -1.21
C HIS A 107 -0.68 5.84 -1.48
N GLU A 108 -1.66 6.58 -2.00
CA GLU A 108 -2.91 6.06 -2.50
C GLU A 108 -2.89 6.15 -4.03
N ALA A 109 -2.94 4.99 -4.70
CA ALA A 109 -2.97 4.94 -6.15
C ALA A 109 -4.39 5.23 -6.66
N VAL A 110 -4.63 6.44 -7.15
CA VAL A 110 -5.93 6.87 -7.69
C VAL A 110 -6.06 6.62 -9.19
N GLY A 111 -4.98 6.25 -9.86
CA GLY A 111 -4.96 5.91 -11.27
C GLY A 111 -3.65 5.23 -11.68
N THR A 112 -3.65 4.62 -12.87
CA THR A 112 -2.44 4.05 -13.48
C THR A 112 -2.19 4.75 -14.81
N SER A 113 -0.93 5.13 -15.05
CA SER A 113 -0.46 5.64 -16.33
C SER A 113 0.38 4.59 -17.05
N CYS A 114 0.12 4.38 -18.33
CA CYS A 114 0.93 3.52 -19.17
C CYS A 114 2.22 4.27 -19.57
N GLY A 115 3.38 3.65 -19.38
CA GLY A 115 4.61 4.10 -20.03
C GLY A 115 5.58 4.96 -19.21
N SER A 116 5.66 4.80 -17.89
CA SER A 116 6.71 5.47 -17.10
C SER A 116 8.14 5.00 -17.45
N GLY A 117 8.28 3.85 -18.12
CA GLY A 117 9.57 3.24 -18.44
C GLY A 117 10.36 2.78 -17.20
N ALA A 118 9.81 2.94 -16.00
CA ALA A 118 10.42 2.56 -14.75
C ALA A 118 10.30 1.04 -14.54
N ASP A 119 11.34 0.42 -14.00
CA ASP A 119 11.38 -1.02 -13.71
C ASP A 119 10.48 -1.41 -12.51
N ARG A 120 9.94 -0.40 -11.81
CA ARG A 120 9.10 -0.51 -10.59
C ARG A 120 7.97 0.51 -10.63
N LEU A 121 6.94 0.30 -9.81
CA LEU A 121 5.87 1.29 -9.62
C LEU A 121 6.44 2.57 -9.00
N VAL A 122 6.27 3.69 -9.71
CA VAL A 122 6.68 5.03 -9.32
C VAL A 122 5.47 5.96 -9.31
N CYS A 123 5.52 6.98 -8.46
CA CYS A 123 4.57 8.09 -8.48
C CYS A 123 4.78 8.86 -9.79
N GLY A 124 3.79 8.83 -10.68
CA GLY A 124 3.81 9.57 -11.94
C GLY A 124 3.33 11.01 -11.74
N ALA A 125 2.03 11.23 -11.87
CA ALA A 125 1.41 12.50 -11.54
C ALA A 125 0.89 12.48 -10.11
N VAL A 126 1.05 13.59 -9.39
CA VAL A 126 0.54 13.75 -8.02
C VAL A 126 -0.77 14.52 -8.14
N VAL A 127 -1.87 13.87 -7.79
CA VAL A 127 -3.20 14.50 -7.78
C VAL A 127 -3.37 15.31 -6.50
N ARG A 128 -2.83 14.80 -5.40
CA ARG A 128 -2.88 15.47 -4.11
C ARG A 128 -1.70 15.11 -3.23
N SER A 129 -1.02 16.12 -2.72
CA SER A 129 0.13 15.94 -1.82
C SER A 129 -0.26 15.20 -0.53
N GLY A 130 0.60 14.29 -0.10
CA GLY A 130 0.46 13.58 1.17
C GLY A 130 1.16 14.33 2.30
N TYR A 131 0.70 14.13 3.53
CA TYR A 131 1.22 14.84 4.71
C TYR A 131 1.41 13.92 5.90
N ARG A 132 2.51 14.11 6.63
CA ARG A 132 2.82 13.40 7.88
C ARG A 132 3.42 14.33 8.93
N VAL A 133 3.30 13.94 10.20
CA VAL A 133 3.96 14.60 11.34
C VAL A 133 4.55 13.54 12.25
N GLY A 134 5.88 13.56 12.42
CA GLY A 134 6.59 12.51 13.18
C GLY A 134 6.27 11.11 12.62
N ALA A 135 5.65 10.27 13.44
CA ALA A 135 5.20 8.91 13.10
C ALA A 135 3.74 8.85 12.60
N HIS A 136 2.99 9.94 12.64
CA HIS A 136 1.58 9.99 12.24
C HIS A 136 1.43 10.38 10.77
N LEU A 137 0.84 9.48 9.98
CA LEU A 137 0.36 9.78 8.64
C LEU A 137 -0.96 10.55 8.76
N LEU A 138 -1.01 11.78 8.24
CA LEU A 138 -2.23 12.60 8.30
C LEU A 138 -3.15 12.33 7.11
N ARG A 139 -2.56 12.20 5.92
CA ARG A 139 -3.24 11.86 4.67
C ARG A 139 -2.22 11.21 3.73
N PRO A 140 -2.55 10.09 3.05
CA PRO A 140 -1.70 9.56 2.01
C PRO A 140 -1.60 10.53 0.83
N ALA A 141 -0.54 10.44 0.04
CA ALA A 141 -0.45 11.18 -1.21
C ALA A 141 -1.27 10.45 -2.27
N GLU A 142 -2.20 11.14 -2.92
CA GLU A 142 -2.98 10.59 -4.03
C GLU A 142 -2.15 10.74 -5.31
N VAL A 143 -1.72 9.61 -5.86
CA VAL A 143 -0.79 9.58 -7.00
C VAL A 143 -1.34 8.70 -8.11
N VAL A 144 -1.07 9.12 -9.35
CA VAL A 144 -1.18 8.27 -10.52
C VAL A 144 0.11 7.49 -10.63
N VAL A 145 0.05 6.17 -10.44
CA VAL A 145 1.24 5.34 -10.52
C VAL A 145 1.61 5.05 -11.97
N GLY A 146 2.90 5.07 -12.28
CA GLY A 146 3.46 4.55 -13.49
C GLY A 146 4.27 3.31 -13.16
N GLY A 147 4.02 2.19 -13.83
CA GLY A 147 4.81 0.97 -13.66
C GLY A 147 5.68 0.67 -14.87
N PRO A 148 6.50 -0.40 -14.80
CA PRO A 148 6.96 -1.06 -16.00
C PRO A 148 5.74 -1.42 -16.82
N ALA A 149 5.89 -1.45 -18.15
CA ALA A 149 4.83 -1.88 -19.05
C ALA A 149 4.47 -3.35 -18.79
N GLY A 150 3.77 -3.64 -17.69
CA GLY A 150 2.91 -4.79 -17.59
C GLY A 150 1.83 -4.60 -18.66
N PRO A 151 1.49 -5.66 -19.42
CA PRO A 151 0.67 -5.52 -20.60
C PRO A 151 -0.61 -4.80 -20.17
N PRO A 152 -0.94 -3.66 -20.78
CA PRO A 152 -2.10 -2.88 -20.37
C PRO A 152 -3.31 -3.80 -20.28
N ALA A 153 -4.16 -3.56 -19.27
CA ALA A 153 -5.54 -4.00 -19.33
C ALA A 153 -6.15 -3.35 -20.59
N GLY A 154 -6.03 -4.04 -21.73
CA GLY A 154 -6.58 -3.62 -23.03
C GLY A 154 -5.62 -3.45 -24.21
N VAL A 155 -4.29 -3.66 -24.14
CA VAL A 155 -3.42 -3.62 -25.35
C VAL A 155 -2.36 -4.74 -25.36
N HIS A 156 -2.27 -5.40 -26.52
CA HIS A 156 -1.53 -6.61 -26.83
C HIS A 156 0.00 -6.47 -26.70
N PRO A 157 0.73 -7.51 -26.22
CA PRO A 157 2.15 -7.65 -26.50
C PRO A 157 2.28 -8.28 -27.90
N GLY A 158 2.51 -7.44 -28.90
CA GLY A 158 2.78 -7.87 -30.26
C GLY A 158 1.87 -7.18 -31.26
N GLY A 159 2.46 -6.30 -32.08
CA GLY A 159 1.96 -6.04 -33.42
C GLY A 159 2.14 -7.26 -34.31
N MET A 160 1.52 -8.39 -33.94
CA MET A 160 1.34 -9.53 -34.82
C MET A 160 -0.09 -9.45 -35.35
N GLU A 161 -0.23 -9.30 -36.66
CA GLU A 161 -1.50 -9.59 -37.32
C GLU A 161 -2.00 -10.94 -36.84
N THR A 162 -3.15 -10.95 -36.15
CA THR A 162 -3.79 -12.18 -35.68
C THR A 162 -4.22 -12.97 -36.90
N THR A 163 -3.39 -13.93 -37.30
CA THR A 163 -3.61 -14.78 -38.48
C THR A 163 -4.74 -15.79 -38.18
N HIS A 164 -4.86 -16.22 -36.92
CA HIS A 164 -5.82 -17.20 -36.45
C HIS A 164 -7.19 -16.59 -36.15
N LYS A 165 -8.22 -17.44 -36.05
CA LYS A 165 -9.56 -17.01 -35.64
C LYS A 165 -9.61 -16.70 -34.15
N VAL A 166 -8.81 -17.41 -33.35
CA VAL A 166 -8.70 -17.25 -31.91
C VAL A 166 -7.23 -17.30 -31.49
N ASP A 167 -6.79 -16.39 -30.63
CA ASP A 167 -5.47 -16.42 -30.01
C ASP A 167 -5.60 -16.44 -28.48
N VAL A 168 -4.97 -17.39 -27.81
CA VAL A 168 -4.99 -17.54 -26.36
C VAL A 168 -3.67 -17.05 -25.78
N ALA A 169 -3.74 -16.10 -24.84
CA ALA A 169 -2.57 -15.49 -24.22
C ALA A 169 -1.84 -16.41 -23.23
N PRO A 170 -0.60 -16.06 -22.85
CA PRO A 170 0.18 -16.80 -21.86
C PRO A 170 -0.54 -16.97 -20.52
N LEU A 171 -0.17 -18.01 -19.75
CA LEU A 171 -0.63 -18.15 -18.37
C LEU A 171 -0.17 -16.95 -17.54
N GLY A 172 -1.12 -16.13 -17.10
CA GLY A 172 -0.88 -14.97 -16.23
C GLY A 172 -1.05 -15.30 -14.75
N SER A 173 -0.65 -14.37 -13.88
CA SER A 173 -0.85 -14.44 -12.42
C SER A 173 -2.31 -14.30 -11.97
N ASP A 174 -3.27 -14.26 -12.90
CA ASP A 174 -4.69 -14.15 -12.61
C ASP A 174 -5.30 -15.56 -12.59
N HIS A 175 -5.47 -16.11 -11.39
CA HIS A 175 -5.57 -17.56 -11.16
C HIS A 175 -6.91 -18.21 -11.57
N ARG A 176 -7.86 -17.44 -12.12
CA ARG A 176 -9.19 -17.94 -12.51
C ARG A 176 -9.49 -17.87 -14.01
N TYR A 177 -8.90 -16.92 -14.73
CA TYR A 177 -9.27 -16.61 -16.11
C TYR A 177 -8.07 -16.73 -17.06
N ARG A 178 -8.32 -17.07 -18.32
CA ARG A 178 -7.33 -16.92 -19.40
C ARG A 178 -7.79 -15.85 -20.36
N ARG A 179 -6.87 -15.02 -20.86
CA ARG A 179 -7.19 -14.02 -21.88
C ARG A 179 -7.23 -14.69 -23.25
N VAL A 180 -8.32 -14.47 -23.98
CA VAL A 180 -8.60 -15.07 -25.28
C VAL A 180 -9.02 -13.97 -26.25
N HIS A 181 -8.32 -13.85 -27.37
CA HIS A 181 -8.64 -12.93 -28.45
C HIS A 181 -9.50 -13.66 -29.47
N ILE A 182 -10.67 -13.10 -29.79
CA ILE A 182 -11.57 -13.62 -30.81
C ILE A 182 -11.58 -12.62 -31.95
N ARG A 183 -11.23 -13.06 -33.17
CA ARG A 183 -11.18 -12.20 -34.34
C ARG A 183 -12.54 -11.54 -34.58
N GLY A 184 -12.57 -10.20 -34.55
CA GLY A 184 -13.79 -9.39 -34.69
C GLY A 184 -14.50 -9.02 -33.38
N ALA A 185 -14.13 -9.63 -32.24
CA ALA A 185 -14.65 -9.27 -30.91
C ALA A 185 -13.58 -8.71 -29.95
N GLY A 186 -12.30 -8.99 -30.18
CA GLY A 186 -11.19 -8.52 -29.35
C GLY A 186 -10.84 -9.49 -28.23
N TRP A 187 -10.08 -9.02 -27.22
CA TRP A 187 -9.72 -9.81 -26.05
C TRP A 187 -10.83 -9.88 -25.01
N GLU A 188 -11.05 -11.07 -24.49
CA GLU A 188 -11.95 -11.35 -23.38
C GLU A 188 -11.25 -12.22 -22.34
N GLN A 189 -11.62 -12.06 -21.06
CA GLN A 189 -11.26 -13.00 -20.00
C GLN A 189 -12.32 -14.10 -19.99
N LEU A 190 -11.91 -15.34 -20.24
CA LEU A 190 -12.79 -16.48 -20.27
C LEU A 190 -12.33 -17.52 -19.25
N GLU A 191 -13.30 -18.19 -18.63
CA GLU A 191 -13.06 -19.42 -17.90
C GLU A 191 -12.99 -20.61 -18.87
N ARG A 192 -12.42 -21.73 -18.41
CA ARG A 192 -12.33 -22.96 -19.21
C ARG A 192 -13.68 -23.39 -19.78
N GLU A 193 -14.74 -23.28 -18.97
CA GLU A 193 -16.10 -23.71 -19.32
C GLU A 193 -16.79 -22.75 -20.30
N GLU A 194 -16.41 -21.46 -20.26
CA GLU A 194 -16.98 -20.43 -21.13
C GLU A 194 -16.29 -20.35 -22.49
N PHE A 195 -15.02 -20.75 -22.55
CA PHE A 195 -14.18 -20.65 -23.75
C PHE A 195 -14.80 -21.28 -24.99
N GLU A 196 -15.12 -22.58 -24.94
CA GLU A 196 -15.64 -23.29 -26.11
C GLU A 196 -16.99 -22.72 -26.56
N LEU A 197 -17.87 -22.39 -25.61
CA LEU A 197 -19.18 -21.81 -25.89
C LEU A 197 -19.04 -20.45 -26.57
N ARG A 198 -18.17 -19.60 -26.04
CA ARG A 198 -17.93 -18.24 -26.55
C ARG A 198 -17.30 -18.27 -27.94
N VAL A 199 -16.34 -19.17 -28.17
CA VAL A 199 -15.64 -19.35 -29.45
C VAL A 199 -16.59 -19.92 -30.51
N ARG A 200 -17.38 -20.96 -30.19
CA ARG A 200 -18.38 -21.52 -31.11
C ARG A 200 -19.51 -20.54 -31.44
N ARG A 201 -19.86 -19.64 -30.51
CA ARG A 201 -20.82 -18.56 -30.76
C ARG A 201 -20.28 -17.54 -31.77
N ALA A 202 -18.98 -17.25 -31.74
CA ALA A 202 -18.34 -16.35 -32.71
C ALA A 202 -18.12 -17.02 -34.07
N PHE A 203 -17.74 -18.30 -34.08
CA PHE A 203 -17.46 -19.08 -35.28
C PHE A 203 -18.21 -20.41 -35.25
N PRO A 204 -19.45 -20.46 -35.78
CA PRO A 204 -20.21 -21.70 -35.86
C PRO A 204 -19.44 -22.74 -36.70
N GLY A 205 -19.06 -23.87 -36.08
CA GLY A 205 -18.31 -24.95 -36.74
C GLY A 205 -16.78 -24.88 -36.59
N ILE A 206 -16.25 -24.01 -35.73
CA ILE A 206 -14.81 -24.00 -35.38
C ILE A 206 -14.41 -25.27 -34.62
N ASP A 207 -13.28 -25.85 -35.00
CA ASP A 207 -12.56 -26.83 -34.19
C ASP A 207 -11.58 -26.08 -33.29
N VAL A 208 -11.81 -26.14 -31.97
CA VAL A 208 -10.99 -25.45 -30.97
C VAL A 208 -9.62 -26.10 -30.76
N SER A 209 -9.43 -27.31 -31.29
CA SER A 209 -8.18 -28.06 -31.22
C SER A 209 -7.33 -27.91 -32.49
N ASP A 210 -7.86 -27.26 -33.52
CA ASP A 210 -7.17 -27.03 -34.79
C ASP A 210 -6.17 -25.86 -34.65
N PRO A 211 -4.85 -26.13 -34.75
CA PRO A 211 -3.82 -25.11 -34.58
C PRO A 211 -3.84 -24.03 -35.67
N ASP A 212 -4.44 -24.30 -36.84
CA ASP A 212 -4.59 -23.31 -37.90
C ASP A 212 -5.72 -22.31 -37.58
N GLN A 213 -6.58 -22.63 -36.63
CA GLN A 213 -7.72 -21.80 -36.21
C GLN A 213 -7.56 -21.20 -34.82
N VAL A 214 -6.90 -21.91 -33.90
CA VAL A 214 -6.67 -21.50 -32.51
C VAL A 214 -5.18 -21.57 -32.17
N HIS A 215 -4.58 -20.42 -31.91
CA HIS A 215 -3.20 -20.34 -31.49
C HIS A 215 -3.09 -20.14 -29.98
N TRP A 216 -2.23 -20.92 -29.33
CA TRP A 216 -1.94 -20.82 -27.90
C TRP A 216 -0.51 -20.29 -27.72
N ALA A 217 -0.35 -19.18 -27.02
CA ALA A 217 0.97 -18.57 -26.81
C ALA A 217 1.91 -19.43 -25.94
N ASP A 218 1.33 -20.25 -25.05
CA ASP A 218 2.00 -21.26 -24.22
C ASP A 218 1.00 -22.37 -23.85
N HIS A 219 1.50 -23.51 -23.37
CA HIS A 219 0.71 -24.59 -22.76
C HIS A 219 -0.66 -24.85 -23.44
N PRO A 220 -0.67 -25.44 -24.67
CA PRO A 220 -1.88 -25.59 -25.47
C PRO A 220 -2.95 -26.42 -24.75
N GLY A 221 -4.16 -25.88 -24.65
CA GLY A 221 -5.29 -26.55 -23.99
C GLY A 221 -5.23 -26.60 -22.47
N GLU A 222 -4.17 -26.06 -21.85
CA GLU A 222 -4.08 -25.96 -20.40
C GLU A 222 -4.85 -24.73 -19.88
N TRP A 223 -5.31 -24.80 -18.64
CA TRP A 223 -6.01 -23.70 -17.97
C TRP A 223 -5.45 -23.51 -16.57
N PRO A 224 -5.47 -22.28 -16.01
CA PRO A 224 -5.09 -22.04 -14.64
C PRO A 224 -5.84 -22.99 -13.69
N ARG A 225 -5.12 -23.63 -12.76
CA ARG A 225 -5.74 -24.47 -11.73
C ARG A 225 -6.27 -23.55 -10.63
N TRP A 226 -7.59 -23.40 -10.58
CA TRP A 226 -8.24 -22.67 -9.49
C TRP A 226 -7.96 -23.36 -8.15
N GLN A 227 -7.33 -22.64 -7.21
CA GLN A 227 -7.17 -23.06 -5.81
C GLN A 227 -8.01 -22.12 -4.92
N PRO A 228 -9.03 -22.63 -4.20
CA PRO A 228 -9.77 -21.79 -3.26
C PRO A 228 -8.88 -21.42 -2.07
N GLY A 229 -8.63 -20.11 -1.86
CA GLY A 229 -8.11 -19.61 -0.58
C GLY A 229 -6.91 -18.64 -0.62
N GLU A 230 -6.36 -18.30 -1.79
CA GLU A 230 -5.31 -17.27 -1.89
C GLU A 230 -5.86 -16.05 -2.63
N ALA A 231 -6.30 -15.04 -1.86
CA ALA A 231 -6.53 -13.67 -2.30
C ALA A 231 -6.09 -12.72 -1.17
#